data_AF-A0A1M5U2Z8-F1
#
_entry.id   AF-A0A1M5U2Z8-F1
#
_cell.length_a   1.000
_cell.length_b   1.000
_cell.length_c   1.000
_cell.angle_alpha   90.00
_cell.angle_beta   90.00
_cell.angle_gamma   90.00
#
_symmetry.space_group_name_H-M   'P 1'
#
loop_
_entity.id
_entity.type
_entity.pdbx_description
1 polymer ?
#
loop_
_entity_poly.entity_id
_entity_poly.type
_entity_poly.pdbx_seq_one_letter_code
_entity_poly.pdbx_strand_id
1 'polypeptide(L)'
;MELDEIAVNYYHESLALAQKSLISGITISAVAYLVAISGIGKSSYSIPFIGIEVESLSYFSISLLCLYFACGMLCMHGMEKADTNWKLVSDADLSARLLQTPNILMAKSISKAFLYGGLFMVGALLSAKILNLEGWRVSIVGSIVSAPYFLALRTSAYFKKPSPHKSTDNPN
;
A
#
# COMPACT_ATOMS: atom_id res chain seq x y z
N MET A 1 -22.57 9.77 20.60
CA MET A 1 -21.95 9.02 19.48
C MET A 1 -21.84 7.60 19.96
N GLU A 2 -22.53 6.68 19.32
CA GLU A 2 -22.47 5.26 19.68
C GLU A 2 -21.07 4.71 19.35
N LEU A 3 -20.57 3.77 20.17
CA LEU A 3 -19.22 3.20 20.00
C LEU A 3 -19.01 2.60 18.60
N ASP A 4 -20.06 2.05 18.00
CA ASP A 4 -20.05 1.51 16.64
C ASP A 4 -19.89 2.63 15.58
N GLU A 5 -20.49 3.81 15.76
CA GLU A 5 -20.29 4.96 14.84
C GLU A 5 -18.84 5.43 14.86
N ILE A 6 -18.20 5.42 16.03
CA ILE A 6 -16.78 5.77 16.18
C ILE A 6 -15.91 4.76 15.41
N ALA A 7 -16.17 3.46 15.59
CA ALA A 7 -15.44 2.40 14.92
C ALA A 7 -15.60 2.44 13.40
N VAL A 8 -16.81 2.73 12.90
CA VAL A 8 -17.11 2.92 11.48
C VAL A 8 -16.33 4.09 10.88
N ASN A 9 -16.30 5.24 11.57
CA ASN A 9 -15.56 6.41 11.07
C ASN A 9 -14.07 6.12 10.98
N TYR A 10 -13.48 5.55 12.04
CA TYR A 10 -12.06 5.18 12.01
C TYR A 10 -11.74 4.08 11.00
N TYR A 11 -12.68 3.17 10.73
CA TYR A 11 -12.55 2.21 9.63
C TYR A 11 -12.40 2.93 8.28
N HIS A 12 -13.31 3.85 7.96
CA HIS A 12 -13.28 4.60 6.70
C HIS A 12 -12.02 5.47 6.57
N GLU A 13 -11.62 6.17 7.64
CA GLU A 13 -10.40 6.99 7.64
C GLU A 13 -9.14 6.14 7.40
N SER A 14 -9.03 5.01 8.10
CA SER A 14 -7.90 4.09 7.96
C SER A 14 -7.83 3.50 6.56
N LEU A 15 -8.98 3.12 6.01
CA LEU A 15 -9.11 2.57 4.67
C LEU A 15 -8.78 3.61 3.58
N ALA A 16 -9.20 4.86 3.78
CA ALA A 16 -8.87 5.99 2.92
C ALA A 16 -7.38 6.33 2.96
N LEU A 17 -6.76 6.31 4.14
CA LEU A 17 -5.31 6.47 4.29
C LEU A 17 -4.58 5.40 3.48
N ALA A 18 -4.95 4.13 3.66
CA ALA A 18 -4.31 3.02 2.95
C ALA A 18 -4.40 3.17 1.42
N GLN A 19 -5.58 3.51 0.90
CA GLN A 19 -5.76 3.72 -0.54
C GLN A 19 -4.98 4.93 -1.07
N LYS A 20 -4.98 6.06 -0.34
CA LYS A 20 -4.20 7.24 -0.72
C LYS A 20 -2.71 6.91 -0.75
N SER A 21 -2.20 6.20 0.26
CA SER A 21 -0.81 5.76 0.31
C SER A 21 -0.45 4.81 -0.85
N LEU A 22 -1.34 3.87 -1.20
CA LEU A 22 -1.16 3.01 -2.39
C LEU A 22 -1.05 3.84 -3.68
N ILE A 23 -1.99 4.77 -3.90
CA ILE A 23 -2.01 5.63 -5.09
C ILE A 23 -0.77 6.52 -5.15
N SER A 24 -0.34 7.09 -4.02
CA SER A 24 0.91 7.85 -3.94
C SER A 24 2.12 6.98 -4.27
N GLY A 25 2.17 5.74 -3.76
CA GLY A 25 3.21 4.77 -4.12
C GLY A 25 3.25 4.46 -5.61
N ILE A 26 2.09 4.26 -6.25
CA ILE A 26 1.97 4.06 -7.71
C ILE A 26 2.41 5.32 -8.47
N THR A 27 2.08 6.50 -7.98
CA THR A 27 2.51 7.77 -8.59
C THR A 27 4.03 7.93 -8.54
N ILE A 28 4.64 7.66 -7.38
CA ILE A 28 6.10 7.64 -7.20
C ILE A 28 6.73 6.62 -8.16
N SER A 29 6.09 5.47 -8.32
CA SER A 29 6.51 4.43 -9.24
C SER A 29 6.52 4.89 -10.70
N ALA A 30 5.48 5.60 -11.13
CA ALA A 30 5.40 6.15 -12.47
C ALA A 30 6.48 7.22 -12.71
N VAL A 31 6.71 8.10 -11.73
CA VAL A 31 7.79 9.10 -11.79
C VAL A 31 9.16 8.44 -11.84
N ALA A 32 9.39 7.41 -11.01
CA ALA A 32 10.61 6.61 -11.01
C ALA A 32 10.86 5.99 -12.38
N TYR A 33 9.84 5.38 -13.00
CA TYR A 33 9.96 4.80 -14.33
C TYR A 33 10.35 5.86 -15.38
N LEU A 34 9.62 6.98 -15.43
CA LEU A 34 9.86 8.03 -16.43
C LEU A 34 11.23 8.69 -16.30
N VAL A 35 11.67 8.97 -15.08
CA VAL A 35 12.91 9.71 -14.85
C VAL A 35 14.12 8.77 -14.81
N ALA A 36 13.99 7.65 -14.11
CA ALA A 36 15.13 6.76 -13.91
C ALA A 36 15.32 5.77 -15.07
N ILE A 37 14.28 5.37 -15.78
CA ILE A 37 14.38 4.31 -16.80
C ILE A 37 14.34 4.89 -18.21
N SER A 38 13.47 5.86 -18.48
CA SER A 38 13.42 6.51 -19.80
C SER A 38 14.55 7.52 -20.05
N GLY A 39 15.42 7.77 -19.05
CA GLY A 39 16.67 8.50 -19.24
C GLY A 39 16.50 10.00 -19.54
N ILE A 40 15.38 10.61 -19.14
CA ILE A 40 15.14 12.04 -19.32
C ILE A 40 16.06 12.81 -18.37
N GLY A 41 17.28 13.09 -18.82
CA GLY A 41 18.26 13.89 -18.10
C GLY A 41 17.78 15.34 -17.98
N LYS A 42 17.53 15.80 -16.76
CA LYS A 42 17.24 17.19 -16.44
C LYS A 42 18.37 17.80 -15.61
N SER A 43 18.50 19.13 -15.67
CA SER A 43 19.43 19.91 -14.85
C SER A 43 19.11 19.83 -13.35
N SER A 44 17.84 19.63 -13.00
CA SER A 44 17.35 19.48 -11.63
C SER A 44 16.13 18.55 -11.63
N TYR A 45 15.97 17.78 -10.55
CA TYR A 45 14.82 16.92 -10.30
C TYR A 45 14.10 17.37 -9.03
N SER A 46 12.79 17.63 -9.12
CA SER A 46 11.96 17.96 -7.96
C SER A 46 11.40 16.69 -7.32
N ILE A 47 11.67 16.48 -6.03
CA ILE A 47 11.17 15.34 -5.27
C ILE A 47 9.65 15.49 -5.07
N PRO A 48 8.83 14.52 -5.53
CA PRO A 48 7.39 14.57 -5.37
C PRO A 48 6.99 14.74 -3.90
N PHE A 49 5.94 15.54 -3.65
CA PHE A 49 5.35 15.82 -2.33
C PHE A 49 6.20 16.61 -1.34
N ILE A 50 7.52 16.69 -1.53
CA ILE A 50 8.44 17.44 -0.64
C ILE A 50 8.86 18.77 -1.28
N GLY A 51 8.86 18.87 -2.62
CA GLY A 51 9.18 20.12 -3.34
C GLY A 51 10.66 20.52 -3.29
N ILE A 52 11.52 19.66 -2.74
CA ILE A 52 12.97 19.85 -2.73
C ILE A 52 13.53 19.48 -4.10
N GLU A 53 14.39 20.33 -4.62
CA GLU A 53 15.12 20.09 -5.86
C GLU A 53 16.48 19.46 -5.59
N VAL A 54 16.87 18.49 -6.42
CA VAL A 54 18.17 17.83 -6.37
C VAL A 54 18.79 17.77 -7.76
N GLU A 55 20.07 18.11 -7.83
CA GLU A 55 20.83 18.13 -9.08
C GLU A 55 21.42 16.75 -9.44
N SER A 56 21.27 15.76 -8.56
CA SER A 56 21.76 14.40 -8.74
C SER A 56 20.63 13.41 -8.94
N LEU A 57 20.69 12.67 -10.05
CA LEU A 57 19.79 11.55 -10.33
C LEU A 57 19.86 10.45 -9.27
N SER A 58 21.03 10.28 -8.63
CA SER A 58 21.21 9.29 -7.56
C SER A 58 20.43 9.69 -6.30
N TYR A 59 20.58 10.94 -5.83
CA TYR A 59 19.81 11.43 -4.69
C TYR A 59 18.32 11.43 -4.97
N PHE A 60 17.91 11.83 -6.17
CA PHE A 60 16.52 11.75 -6.59
C PHE A 60 15.98 10.31 -6.52
N SER A 61 16.72 9.33 -7.05
CA SER A 61 16.31 7.92 -7.04
C SER A 61 16.21 7.36 -5.62
N ILE A 62 17.16 7.70 -4.74
CA ILE A 62 17.12 7.33 -3.32
C ILE A 62 15.88 7.92 -2.65
N SER A 63 15.58 9.21 -2.86
CA SER A 63 14.39 9.85 -2.31
C SER A 63 13.10 9.18 -2.80
N LEU A 64 13.02 8.80 -4.08
CA LEU A 64 11.87 8.06 -4.61
C LEU A 64 11.74 6.68 -3.96
N LEU A 65 12.85 5.95 -3.75
CA LEU A 65 12.83 4.66 -3.06
C LEU A 65 12.34 4.80 -1.61
N CYS A 66 12.83 5.79 -0.88
CA CYS A 66 12.40 6.09 0.49
C CYS A 66 10.91 6.45 0.55
N LEU A 67 10.44 7.32 -0.35
CA LEU A 67 9.03 7.70 -0.43
C LEU A 67 8.14 6.51 -0.80
N TYR A 68 8.60 5.68 -1.75
CA TYR A 68 7.89 4.47 -2.15
C TYR A 68 7.75 3.50 -0.97
N PHE A 69 8.83 3.27 -0.22
CA PHE A 69 8.80 2.41 0.96
C PHE A 69 7.90 2.98 2.07
N ALA A 70 8.00 4.29 2.34
CA ALA A 70 7.16 4.97 3.33
C ALA A 70 5.67 4.89 2.99
N CYS A 71 5.31 5.06 1.71
CA CYS A 71 3.95 4.86 1.24
C CYS A 71 3.49 3.40 1.45
N GLY A 72 4.36 2.42 1.28
CA GLY A 72 4.07 1.02 1.57
C GLY A 72 3.79 0.78 3.05
N MET A 73 4.61 1.34 3.93
CA MET A 73 4.43 1.26 5.39
C MET A 73 3.11 1.90 5.84
N LEU A 74 2.78 3.09 5.31
CA LEU A 74 1.51 3.76 5.61
C LEU A 74 0.32 2.96 5.06
N CYS A 75 0.45 2.38 3.87
CA CYS A 75 -0.57 1.51 3.28
C CYS A 75 -0.83 0.29 4.17
N MET A 76 0.23 -0.37 4.64
CA MET A 76 0.14 -1.50 5.56
C MET A 76 -0.53 -1.10 6.88
N HIS A 77 -0.08 -0.02 7.48
CA HIS A 77 -0.62 0.49 8.74
C HIS A 77 -2.11 0.83 8.64
N GLY A 78 -2.52 1.53 7.57
CA GLY A 78 -3.92 1.87 7.33
C GLY A 78 -4.81 0.63 7.17
N MET A 79 -4.31 -0.42 6.50
CA MET A 79 -5.03 -1.68 6.37
C MET A 79 -5.16 -2.45 7.70
N GLU A 80 -4.11 -2.49 8.51
CA GLU A 80 -4.14 -3.12 9.84
C GLU A 80 -5.10 -2.39 10.79
N LYS A 81 -5.10 -1.06 10.75
CA LYS A 81 -6.04 -0.24 11.53
C LYS A 81 -7.48 -0.41 11.04
N ALA A 82 -7.71 -0.44 9.74
CA ALA A 82 -9.04 -0.75 9.19
C ALA A 82 -9.54 -2.12 9.66
N ASP A 83 -8.69 -3.16 9.66
CA ASP A 83 -9.08 -4.50 10.12
C ASP A 83 -9.43 -4.51 11.61
N THR A 84 -8.63 -3.81 12.42
CA THR A 84 -8.87 -3.65 13.86
C THR A 84 -10.20 -2.94 14.12
N ASN A 85 -10.45 -1.80 13.45
CA ASN A 85 -11.68 -1.03 13.64
C ASN A 85 -12.92 -1.79 13.15
N TRP A 86 -12.80 -2.53 12.05
CA TRP A 86 -13.89 -3.37 11.54
C TRP A 86 -14.28 -4.47 12.54
N LYS A 87 -13.32 -5.07 13.24
CA LYS A 87 -13.57 -6.09 14.27
C LYS A 87 -14.23 -5.53 15.53
N LEU A 88 -14.14 -4.22 15.78
CA LEU A 88 -14.78 -3.56 16.92
C LEU A 88 -16.26 -3.26 16.70
N VAL A 89 -16.74 -3.31 15.45
CA VAL A 89 -18.16 -3.08 15.13
C VAL A 89 -18.98 -4.28 15.57
N SER A 90 -19.86 -4.05 16.53
CA SER A 90 -20.68 -5.10 17.16
C SER A 90 -21.81 -5.56 16.23
N ASP A 91 -22.47 -4.61 15.56
CA ASP A 91 -23.54 -4.90 14.60
C ASP A 91 -23.03 -5.73 13.39
N ALA A 92 -23.67 -6.88 13.18
CA ALA A 92 -23.29 -7.81 12.12
C ALA A 92 -23.64 -7.34 10.71
N ASP A 93 -24.77 -6.68 10.54
CA ASP A 93 -25.21 -6.16 9.25
C ASP A 93 -24.40 -4.93 8.87
N LEU A 94 -24.09 -4.06 9.84
CA LEU A 94 -23.23 -2.90 9.63
C LEU A 94 -21.81 -3.33 9.24
N SER A 95 -21.24 -4.28 9.99
CA SER A 95 -19.92 -4.87 9.71
C SER A 95 -19.84 -5.51 8.32
N ALA A 96 -20.90 -6.19 7.87
CA ALA A 96 -20.96 -6.78 6.52
C ALA A 96 -21.04 -5.71 5.41
N ARG A 97 -21.77 -4.63 5.65
CA ARG A 97 -21.87 -3.50 4.69
C ARG A 97 -20.55 -2.74 4.55
N LEU A 98 -19.79 -2.59 5.63
CA LEU A 98 -18.47 -1.93 5.57
C LEU A 98 -17.52 -2.61 4.58
N LEU A 99 -17.59 -3.93 4.45
CA LEU A 99 -16.77 -4.72 3.51
C LEU A 99 -17.08 -4.44 2.04
N GLN A 100 -18.23 -3.83 1.75
CA GLN A 100 -18.62 -3.44 0.39
C GLN A 100 -18.07 -2.06 0.00
N THR A 101 -17.37 -1.37 0.91
CA THR A 101 -16.76 -0.07 0.64
C THR A 101 -15.81 -0.17 -0.56
N PRO A 102 -15.95 0.69 -1.58
CA PRO A 102 -15.12 0.61 -2.78
C PRO A 102 -13.68 0.96 -2.43
N ASN A 103 -12.78 -0.04 -2.53
CA ASN A 103 -11.36 0.15 -2.29
C ASN A 103 -10.51 -0.80 -3.15
N ILE A 104 -9.46 -0.27 -3.77
CA ILE A 104 -8.55 -1.03 -4.63
C ILE A 104 -7.87 -2.19 -3.87
N LEU A 105 -7.55 -1.98 -2.59
CA LEU A 105 -6.95 -3.00 -1.72
C LEU A 105 -7.94 -4.13 -1.43
N MET A 106 -9.25 -3.89 -1.52
CA MET A 106 -10.30 -4.91 -1.37
C MET A 106 -10.72 -5.58 -2.68
N ALA A 107 -10.07 -5.24 -3.82
CA ALA A 107 -10.41 -5.79 -5.13
C ALA A 107 -10.27 -7.32 -5.23
N LYS A 108 -10.79 -7.87 -6.35
CA LYS A 108 -10.70 -9.30 -6.66
C LYS A 108 -9.24 -9.74 -6.88
N SER A 109 -8.99 -11.04 -6.76
CA SER A 109 -7.64 -11.63 -6.80
C SER A 109 -6.85 -11.28 -8.06
N ILE A 110 -7.51 -11.15 -9.21
CA ILE A 110 -6.87 -10.78 -10.48
C ILE A 110 -6.27 -9.37 -10.40
N SER A 111 -7.05 -8.38 -9.94
CA SER A 111 -6.56 -7.01 -9.75
C SER A 111 -5.40 -6.94 -8.77
N LYS A 112 -5.44 -7.75 -7.70
CA LYS A 112 -4.33 -7.86 -6.74
C LYS A 112 -3.08 -8.41 -7.39
N ALA A 113 -3.17 -9.43 -8.24
CA ALA A 113 -2.01 -9.98 -8.93
C ALA A 113 -1.29 -8.92 -9.80
N PHE A 114 -2.04 -8.07 -10.51
CA PHE A 114 -1.47 -6.95 -11.25
C PHE A 114 -0.77 -5.94 -10.33
N LEU A 115 -1.36 -5.62 -9.17
CA LEU A 115 -0.74 -4.74 -8.18
C LEU A 115 0.53 -5.35 -7.60
N TYR A 116 0.53 -6.64 -7.24
CA TYR A 116 1.72 -7.35 -6.77
C TYR A 116 2.86 -7.25 -7.79
N GLY A 117 2.59 -7.57 -9.07
CA GLY A 117 3.58 -7.51 -10.13
C GLY A 117 4.12 -6.09 -10.36
N GLY A 118 3.23 -5.10 -10.45
CA GLY A 118 3.64 -3.71 -10.67
C GLY A 118 4.49 -3.14 -9.54
N LEU A 119 4.07 -3.36 -8.29
CA LEU A 119 4.78 -2.89 -7.10
C LEU A 119 6.14 -3.59 -6.97
N PHE A 120 6.18 -4.91 -7.18
CA PHE A 120 7.43 -5.66 -7.22
C PHE A 120 8.41 -5.10 -8.27
N MET A 121 7.93 -4.94 -9.51
CA MET A 121 8.74 -4.48 -10.63
C MET A 121 9.40 -3.14 -10.33
N VAL A 122 8.64 -2.20 -9.75
CA VAL A 122 9.17 -0.87 -9.42
C VAL A 122 10.20 -0.94 -8.30
N GLY A 123 9.89 -1.66 -7.22
CA GLY A 123 10.82 -1.86 -6.11
C GLY A 123 12.13 -2.51 -6.58
N ALA A 124 12.04 -3.50 -7.46
CA ALA A 124 13.18 -4.17 -8.08
C ALA A 124 13.99 -3.20 -8.97
N LEU A 125 13.35 -2.45 -9.87
CA LEU A 125 14.03 -1.56 -10.81
C LEU A 125 14.73 -0.39 -10.10
N LEU A 126 14.09 0.24 -9.12
CA LEU A 126 14.71 1.29 -8.31
C LEU A 126 15.91 0.73 -7.55
N SER A 127 15.76 -0.44 -6.93
CA SER A 127 16.85 -1.09 -6.17
C SER A 127 18.03 -1.47 -7.05
N ALA A 128 17.78 -2.02 -8.24
CA ALA A 128 18.81 -2.37 -9.21
C ALA A 128 19.64 -1.13 -9.59
N LYS A 129 18.96 -0.02 -9.91
CA LYS A 129 19.62 1.21 -10.35
C LYS A 129 20.40 1.91 -9.23
N ILE A 130 19.86 1.95 -8.01
CA ILE A 130 20.47 2.67 -6.88
C ILE A 130 21.65 1.89 -6.30
N LEU A 131 21.48 0.58 -6.12
CA LEU A 131 22.48 -0.27 -5.45
C LEU A 131 23.43 -0.97 -6.42
N ASN A 132 23.30 -0.69 -7.73
CA ASN A 132 24.03 -1.35 -8.81
C ASN A 132 24.01 -2.88 -8.68
N LEU A 133 22.80 -3.42 -8.43
CA LEU A 133 22.57 -4.84 -8.23
C LEU A 133 22.14 -5.50 -9.53
N GLU A 134 22.60 -6.73 -9.74
CA GLU A 134 22.24 -7.55 -10.89
C GLU A 134 21.73 -8.94 -10.45
N GLY A 135 21.00 -9.60 -11.35
CA GLY A 135 20.51 -10.96 -11.17
C GLY A 135 19.57 -11.13 -9.97
N TRP A 136 19.72 -12.22 -9.23
CA TRP A 136 18.80 -12.61 -8.15
C TRP A 136 18.79 -11.63 -6.96
N ARG A 137 19.85 -10.85 -6.75
CA ARG A 137 19.95 -9.87 -5.64
C ARG A 137 18.90 -8.78 -5.78
N VAL A 138 18.61 -8.36 -7.01
CA VAL A 138 17.57 -7.38 -7.33
C VAL A 138 16.20 -7.86 -6.87
N SER A 139 15.90 -9.14 -7.11
CA SER A 139 14.62 -9.74 -6.72
C SER A 139 14.42 -9.77 -5.21
N ILE A 140 15.49 -10.01 -4.44
CA ILE A 140 15.41 -10.00 -2.98
C ILE A 140 15.16 -8.59 -2.46
N VAL A 141 15.97 -7.61 -2.88
CA VAL A 141 15.82 -6.24 -2.39
C VAL A 141 14.48 -5.66 -2.85
N GLY A 142 14.09 -5.89 -4.10
CA GLY A 142 12.79 -5.48 -4.63
C GLY A 142 11.62 -6.08 -3.84
N SER A 143 11.74 -7.33 -3.39
CA SER A 143 10.75 -7.97 -2.51
C SER A 143 10.70 -7.30 -1.14
N ILE A 144 11.85 -6.99 -0.53
CA ILE A 144 11.93 -6.34 0.78
C ILE A 144 11.29 -4.94 0.73
N VAL A 145 11.65 -4.15 -0.27
CA VAL A 145 11.12 -2.79 -0.44
C VAL A 145 9.61 -2.81 -0.72
N SER A 146 9.12 -3.80 -1.46
CA SER A 146 7.69 -3.92 -1.79
C SER A 146 6.89 -4.70 -0.75
N ALA A 147 7.53 -5.34 0.22
CA ALA A 147 6.90 -6.19 1.23
C ALA A 147 5.76 -5.50 2.00
N PRO A 148 5.88 -4.22 2.42
CA PRO A 148 4.78 -3.54 3.12
C PRO A 148 3.48 -3.49 2.29
N TYR A 149 3.58 -3.27 0.98
CA TYR A 149 2.41 -3.32 0.10
C TYR A 149 1.83 -4.74 -0.02
N PHE A 150 2.71 -5.75 -0.06
CA PHE A 150 2.28 -7.14 -0.16
C PHE A 150 1.52 -7.59 1.08
N LEU A 151 1.99 -7.16 2.25
CA LEU A 151 1.31 -7.36 3.52
C LEU A 151 -0.03 -6.61 3.54
N ALA A 152 -0.08 -5.35 3.13
CA ALA A 152 -1.33 -4.58 3.03
C ALA A 152 -2.38 -5.28 2.12
N LEU A 153 -1.94 -5.75 0.95
CA LEU A 153 -2.79 -6.49 0.02
C LEU A 153 -3.22 -7.85 0.57
N ARG A 154 -2.39 -8.50 1.41
CA ARG A 154 -2.77 -9.75 2.10
C ARG A 154 -3.77 -9.48 3.22
N THR A 155 -3.67 -8.36 3.94
CA THR A 155 -4.58 -8.01 5.03
C THR A 155 -6.03 -7.95 4.56
N SER A 156 -6.25 -7.49 3.32
CA SER A 156 -7.56 -7.51 2.65
C SER A 156 -8.24 -8.89 2.59
N ALA A 157 -7.49 -9.99 2.69
CA ALA A 157 -8.04 -11.34 2.70
C ALA A 157 -8.68 -11.72 4.05
N TYR A 158 -8.27 -11.09 5.15
CA TYR A 158 -8.87 -11.33 6.47
C TYR A 158 -10.26 -10.71 6.59
N PHE A 159 -10.50 -9.60 5.89
CA PHE A 159 -11.84 -9.01 5.74
C PHE A 159 -12.85 -9.95 5.05
N LYS A 160 -12.42 -11.07 4.44
CA LYS A 160 -13.32 -12.08 3.86
C LYS A 160 -13.70 -13.19 4.84
N LYS A 161 -13.01 -13.32 5.97
CA LYS A 161 -13.36 -14.33 6.98
C LYS A 161 -14.29 -13.68 8.00
N PRO A 162 -15.42 -14.31 8.36
CA PRO A 162 -16.24 -13.80 9.45
C PRO A 162 -15.38 -13.68 10.72
N SER A 163 -15.59 -12.61 11.48
CA SER A 163 -14.87 -12.37 12.74
C SER A 163 -14.98 -13.61 13.63
N PRO A 164 -13.87 -14.10 14.23
CA PRO A 164 -13.91 -15.27 15.12
C PRO A 164 -14.79 -15.05 16.36
N HIS A 165 -15.16 -13.82 16.68
CA HIS A 165 -16.13 -13.50 17.74
C HIS A 165 -17.60 -13.72 17.34
N LYS A 166 -17.91 -14.09 16.10
CA LYS A 166 -19.28 -14.35 15.62
C LYS A 166 -19.63 -15.84 15.47
N SER A 167 -18.79 -16.76 15.97
CA SER A 167 -19.04 -18.21 15.87
C SER A 167 -19.65 -18.85 17.13
N THR A 168 -20.26 -18.07 18.01
CA THR A 168 -21.03 -18.58 19.15
C THR A 168 -22.31 -17.78 19.26
N ASP A 169 -23.38 -18.32 18.68
CA ASP A 169 -24.70 -18.46 19.30
C ASP A 169 -25.69 -19.01 18.27
N ASN A 170 -25.65 -20.34 18.09
CA ASN A 170 -26.83 -21.11 17.66
C ASN A 170 -27.20 -22.03 18.83
N PRO A 171 -28.18 -21.67 19.67
CA PRO A 171 -28.87 -22.63 20.51
C PRO A 171 -30.03 -23.20 19.70
N ASN A 172 -29.86 -24.41 19.17
CA ASN A 172 -30.99 -25.32 18.95
C ASN A 172 -31.05 -26.26 20.14
#